data_AF-A0A5E4BM48-F1
#
_entry.id   AF-A0A5E4BM48-F1
#
_cell.length_a   1.000
_cell.length_b   1.000
_cell.length_c   1.000
_cell.angle_alpha   90.00
_cell.angle_beta   90.00
_cell.angle_gamma   90.00
#
_symmetry.space_group_name_H-M   'P 1'
#
loop_
_entity.id
_entity.type
_entity.pdbx_description
1 polymer ?
#
loop_
_entity_poly.entity_id
_entity_poly.type
_entity_poly.pdbx_seq_one_letter_code
_entity_poly.pdbx_strand_id
1 'polypeptide(L)'
;MSVSCRHLPLASQESAVVEDLLYVLVGVDGRYITAQPLAGRQNRTFLVDPNLDLSIRELVNRILPVAASYSTVTRFIEEKSSFEYGQVNHALAAAMRTLVKEYLF
;
A
#
# COMPACT_ATOMS: atom_id res chain seq x y z
N MET A 1 -14.73 -11.07 10.78
CA MET A 1 -14.78 -10.39 12.10
C MET A 1 -13.39 -9.86 12.40
N SER A 2 -13.12 -8.57 12.17
CA SER A 2 -11.88 -7.93 12.58
C SER A 2 -11.89 -7.79 14.10
N VAL A 3 -10.90 -8.37 14.77
CA VAL A 3 -10.71 -8.22 16.22
C VAL A 3 -10.16 -6.81 16.43
N SER A 4 -10.89 -5.96 17.15
CA SER A 4 -10.47 -4.59 17.45
C SER A 4 -9.17 -4.58 18.25
N CYS A 5 -8.19 -3.77 17.83
CA CYS A 5 -6.87 -3.66 18.44
C CYS A 5 -6.91 -3.12 19.90
N ARG A 6 -8.04 -2.54 20.31
CA ARG A 6 -8.22 -1.78 21.57
C ARG A 6 -7.77 -2.51 22.84
N HIS A 7 -7.84 -3.84 22.88
CA HIS A 7 -7.53 -4.64 24.07
C HIS A 7 -6.07 -5.13 24.12
N LEU A 8 -5.26 -4.83 23.10
CA LEU A 8 -3.86 -5.24 23.06
C LEU A 8 -2.98 -4.24 23.82
N PRO A 9 -1.94 -4.73 24.54
CA PRO A 9 -0.87 -3.88 25.05
C PRO A 9 -0.24 -3.06 23.93
N LEU A 10 0.26 -1.86 24.23
CA LEU A 10 0.79 -0.92 23.23
C LEU A 10 1.87 -1.57 22.34
N ALA A 11 2.83 -2.31 22.94
CA ALA A 11 3.85 -3.04 22.18
C ALA A 11 3.27 -4.10 21.22
N SER A 12 2.16 -4.74 21.59
CA SER A 12 1.45 -5.67 20.70
C SER A 12 0.71 -4.93 19.57
N GLN A 13 0.18 -3.73 19.84
CA GLN A 13 -0.40 -2.89 18.78
C GLN A 13 0.67 -2.46 17.77
N GLU A 14 1.84 -2.01 18.25
CA GLU A 14 2.96 -1.63 17.40
C GLU A 14 3.40 -2.79 16.52
N SER A 15 3.64 -3.97 17.11
CA SER A 15 4.04 -5.16 16.35
C SER A 15 3.02 -5.55 15.29
N ALA A 16 1.72 -5.56 15.64
CA ALA A 16 0.67 -5.93 14.71
C ALA A 16 0.52 -4.93 13.55
N VAL A 17 0.66 -3.65 13.84
CA VAL A 17 0.57 -2.58 12.83
C VAL A 17 1.80 -2.57 11.92
N VAL A 18 2.99 -2.85 12.45
CA VAL A 18 4.21 -2.97 11.63
C VAL A 18 4.08 -4.13 10.66
N GLU A 19 3.57 -5.29 11.10
CA GLU A 19 3.30 -6.43 10.24
C GLU A 19 2.32 -6.06 9.11
N ASP A 20 1.19 -5.44 9.45
CA ASP A 20 0.23 -4.95 8.46
C ASP A 20 0.82 -3.93 7.48
N LEU A 21 1.68 -3.04 7.98
CA LEU A 21 2.32 -2.03 7.15
C LEU A 21 3.26 -2.68 6.13
N LEU A 22 4.00 -3.72 6.53
CA LEU A 22 4.84 -4.50 5.62
C LEU A 22 3.99 -5.17 4.51
N TYR A 23 2.83 -5.74 4.86
CA TYR A 23 1.90 -6.29 3.87
C TYR A 23 1.38 -5.22 2.90
N VAL A 24 0.94 -4.08 3.43
CA VAL A 24 0.34 -3.00 2.62
C VAL A 24 1.36 -2.35 1.70
N LEU A 25 2.63 -2.23 2.13
CA LEU A 25 3.72 -1.70 1.30
C LEU A 25 3.98 -2.57 0.05
N VAL A 26 3.74 -3.88 0.12
CA VAL A 26 3.85 -4.79 -1.03
C VAL A 26 2.54 -5.01 -1.78
N GLY A 27 1.46 -4.33 -1.37
CA GLY A 27 0.14 -4.37 -2.02
C GLY A 27 -0.79 -5.47 -1.53
N VAL A 28 -0.53 -6.07 -0.35
CA VAL A 28 -1.40 -7.04 0.31
C VAL A 28 -2.20 -6.33 1.41
N ASP A 29 -3.51 -6.57 1.50
CA ASP A 29 -4.33 -5.98 2.56
C ASP A 29 -3.96 -6.55 3.93
N GLY A 30 -3.83 -5.65 4.92
CA GLY A 30 -3.63 -5.98 6.32
C GLY A 30 -4.95 -6.15 7.09
N ARG A 31 -4.84 -6.46 8.38
CA ARG A 31 -5.99 -6.67 9.28
C ARG A 31 -6.59 -5.38 9.85
N TYR A 32 -5.74 -4.41 10.14
CA TYR A 32 -5.96 -3.10 10.75
C TYR A 32 -5.71 -1.95 9.76
N ILE A 33 -4.95 -2.22 8.69
CA ILE A 33 -4.74 -1.29 7.57
C ILE A 33 -5.28 -1.96 6.30
N THR A 34 -6.32 -1.39 5.70
CA THR A 34 -6.97 -1.97 4.51
C THR A 34 -7.03 -0.96 3.38
N ALA A 35 -6.69 -1.37 2.16
CA ALA A 35 -6.81 -0.51 1.00
C ALA A 35 -8.29 -0.28 0.65
N GLN A 36 -8.67 0.98 0.41
CA GLN A 36 -10.02 1.28 -0.05
C GLN A 36 -10.19 0.96 -1.54
N PRO A 37 -11.40 0.56 -1.96
CA PRO A 37 -11.71 0.41 -3.37
C PRO A 37 -11.42 1.70 -4.15
N LEU A 38 -10.78 1.56 -5.31
CA LEU A 38 -10.45 2.69 -6.17
C LEU A 38 -11.70 3.15 -6.94
N ALA A 39 -12.06 4.43 -6.77
CA ALA A 39 -13.04 5.09 -7.62
C ALA A 39 -12.31 5.85 -8.75
N GLY A 40 -12.17 5.23 -9.92
CA GLY A 40 -11.62 5.87 -11.12
C GLY A 40 -10.09 6.01 -11.13
N ARG A 41 -9.59 7.23 -11.39
CA ARG A 41 -8.15 7.57 -11.52
C ARG A 41 -7.56 8.23 -10.27
N GLN A 42 -8.18 8.02 -9.11
CA GLN A 42 -7.69 8.57 -7.85
C GLN A 42 -6.53 7.75 -7.28
N ASN A 43 -5.75 8.37 -6.40
CA ASN A 43 -4.75 7.66 -5.61
C ASN A 43 -5.42 6.66 -4.66
N ARG A 44 -4.73 5.55 -4.37
CA ARG A 44 -5.17 4.59 -3.37
C ARG A 44 -5.22 5.29 -2.00
N THR A 45 -6.32 5.13 -1.29
CA THR A 45 -6.46 5.52 0.11
C THR A 45 -6.57 4.28 0.99
N PHE A 46 -6.26 4.43 2.27
CA PHE A 46 -6.27 3.32 3.22
C PHE A 46 -7.16 3.66 4.41
N LEU A 47 -7.83 2.66 4.97
CA LEU A 47 -8.51 2.74 6.26
C LEU A 47 -7.59 2.15 7.32
N VAL A 48 -7.37 2.91 8.38
CA VAL A 48 -6.59 2.51 9.55
C VAL A 48 -7.55 2.34 10.72
N ASP A 49 -7.43 1.26 11.49
CA ASP A 49 -8.30 0.98 12.65
C ASP A 49 -8.33 2.20 13.60
N PRO A 50 -9.51 2.81 13.83
CA PRO A 50 -9.63 4.01 14.66
C PRO A 50 -9.31 3.74 16.14
N ASN A 51 -9.24 2.48 16.56
CA ASN A 51 -8.94 2.06 17.92
C ASN A 51 -7.43 1.92 18.21
N LEU A 52 -6.57 2.15 17.22
CA LEU A 52 -5.12 2.22 17.45
C LEU A 52 -4.77 3.44 18.29
N ASP A 53 -3.69 3.31 19.06
CA ASP A 53 -3.09 4.46 19.74
C ASP A 53 -2.85 5.61 18.76
N LEU A 54 -3.12 6.84 19.21
CA LEU A 54 -3.06 8.03 18.37
C LEU A 54 -1.67 8.22 17.74
N SER A 55 -0.61 8.00 18.51
CA SER A 55 0.76 8.19 18.03
C SER A 55 1.13 7.19 16.95
N ILE A 56 0.78 5.91 17.13
CA ILE A 56 0.99 4.84 16.15
C ILE A 56 0.22 5.17 14.86
N ARG A 57 -1.05 5.56 14.99
CA ARG A 57 -1.89 5.92 13.83
C ARG A 57 -1.31 7.10 13.05
N GLU A 58 -0.77 8.12 13.71
CA GLU A 58 -0.11 9.23 13.04
C GLU A 58 1.14 8.78 12.27
N LEU A 59 1.96 7.91 12.86
CA LEU A 59 3.14 7.34 12.19
C LEU A 59 2.76 6.52 10.96
N VAL A 60 1.75 5.65 11.07
CA VAL A 60 1.22 4.87 9.94
C VAL A 60 0.79 5.79 8.81
N ASN A 61 -0.01 6.83 9.11
CA ASN A 61 -0.50 7.77 8.11
C ASN A 61 0.62 8.54 7.39
N ARG A 62 1.79 8.69 8.01
CA ARG A 62 2.97 9.29 7.36
C ARG A 62 3.65 8.34 6.37
N ILE A 63 3.49 7.02 6.54
CA ILE A 63 4.14 5.99 5.70
C ILE A 63 3.24 5.54 4.54
N LEU A 64 1.92 5.49 4.76
CA LEU A 64 0.92 5.08 3.76
C LEU A 64 1.01 5.76 2.38
N PRO A 65 1.46 7.03 2.23
CA PRO A 65 1.67 7.62 0.92
C PRO A 65 2.59 6.80 0.02
N VAL A 66 3.58 6.10 0.57
CA VAL A 66 4.49 5.23 -0.20
C VAL A 66 3.73 4.03 -0.80
N ALA A 67 2.87 3.39 0.00
CA ALA A 67 2.01 2.30 -0.47
C ALA A 67 1.02 2.78 -1.55
N ALA A 68 0.49 4.01 -1.42
CA ALA A 68 -0.35 4.61 -2.45
C ALA A 68 0.41 4.82 -3.77
N SER A 69 1.64 5.35 -3.70
CA SER A 69 2.51 5.52 -4.86
C SER A 69 2.87 4.19 -5.51
N TYR A 70 3.21 3.16 -4.72
CA TYR A 70 3.45 1.81 -5.22
C TYR A 70 2.24 1.29 -6.01
N SER A 71 1.04 1.40 -5.44
CA SER A 71 -0.19 1.01 -6.13
C SER A 71 -0.39 1.73 -7.46
N THR A 72 -0.06 3.02 -7.55
CA THR A 72 -0.19 3.79 -8.79
C THR A 72 0.83 3.34 -9.84
N VAL A 73 2.08 3.11 -9.43
CA VAL A 73 3.16 2.64 -10.31
C VAL A 73 2.85 1.25 -10.87
N THR A 74 2.46 0.31 -10.01
CA THR A 74 2.13 -1.06 -10.43
C THR A 74 0.96 -1.07 -11.42
N ARG A 75 -0.10 -0.31 -11.15
CA ARG A 75 -1.24 -0.16 -12.07
C ARG A 75 -0.82 0.43 -13.42
N PHE A 76 0.04 1.46 -13.42
CA PHE A 76 0.54 2.05 -14.66
C PHE A 76 1.31 1.03 -15.50
N ILE A 77 2.19 0.26 -14.86
CA ILE A 77 3.00 -0.78 -15.52
C ILE A 77 2.09 -1.82 -16.19
N GLU A 78 1.05 -2.27 -15.49
CA GLU A 78 0.08 -3.25 -15.98
C GLU A 78 -0.73 -2.69 -17.16
N GLU A 79 -1.34 -1.51 -16.99
CA GLU A 79 -2.18 -0.89 -18.02
C GLU A 79 -1.38 -0.56 -19.30
N LYS A 80 -0.19 0.03 -19.17
CA LYS A 80 0.60 0.53 -20.30
C LYS A 80 1.43 -0.53 -21.00
N SER A 81 1.37 -1.78 -20.55
CA SER A 81 1.98 -2.91 -21.26
C SER A 81 1.07 -3.56 -22.30
N SER A 82 -0.19 -3.10 -22.42
CA SER A 82 -1.07 -3.54 -23.50
C SER A 82 -0.51 -3.14 -24.88
N PHE A 83 -0.76 -3.99 -25.89
CA PHE A 83 -0.29 -3.79 -27.27
C PHE A 83 -0.82 -2.50 -27.91
N GLU A 84 -1.92 -1.96 -27.37
CA GLU A 84 -2.53 -0.70 -27.80
C GLU A 84 -1.64 0.53 -27.53
N TYR A 85 -0.61 0.39 -26.69
CA TYR A 85 0.34 1.45 -26.40
C TYR A 85 1.63 1.29 -27.21
N GLY A 86 2.18 2.41 -27.69
CA GLY A 86 3.40 2.40 -28.50
C GLY A 86 4.67 1.98 -27.74
N GLN A 87 5.72 1.67 -28.49
CA GLN A 87 6.99 1.11 -27.98
C GLN A 87 7.65 1.93 -26.85
N VAL A 88 7.49 3.26 -26.85
CA VAL A 88 8.02 4.13 -25.78
C VAL A 88 7.34 3.85 -24.44
N ASN A 89 6.02 3.65 -24.43
CA ASN A 89 5.30 3.31 -23.19
C ASN A 89 5.69 1.92 -22.69
N HIS A 90 5.93 0.96 -23.59
CA HIS A 90 6.41 -0.37 -23.22
C HIS A 90 7.81 -0.30 -22.59
N ALA A 91 8.72 0.45 -23.20
CA ALA A 91 10.07 0.65 -22.67
C ALA A 91 10.04 1.32 -21.29
N LEU A 92 9.20 2.34 -21.10
CA LEU A 92 9.01 3.00 -19.81
C LEU A 92 8.46 2.04 -18.75
N ALA A 93 7.40 1.27 -19.07
CA ALA A 93 6.85 0.28 -18.16
C ALA A 93 7.89 -0.80 -17.80
N ALA A 94 8.72 -1.22 -18.75
CA ALA A 94 9.82 -2.17 -18.50
C ALA A 94 10.88 -1.59 -17.55
N ALA A 95 11.29 -0.34 -17.73
CA ALA A 95 12.23 0.32 -16.83
C ALA A 95 11.66 0.48 -15.41
N MET A 96 10.39 0.89 -15.30
CA MET A 96 9.70 1.01 -14.01
C MET A 96 9.56 -0.34 -13.29
N ARG A 97 9.35 -1.46 -14.02
CA ARG A 97 9.34 -2.81 -13.44
C ARG A 97 10.65 -3.16 -12.75
N THR A 98 11.79 -2.72 -13.29
CA THR A 98 13.09 -2.98 -12.65
C THR A 98 13.17 -2.28 -11.30
N LEU A 99 12.78 -1.00 -11.23
CA LEU A 99 12.73 -0.24 -9.97
C LEU A 99 11.76 -0.85 -8.95
N VAL A 100 10.61 -1.35 -9.41
CA VAL A 100 9.64 -2.04 -8.54
C VAL A 100 10.22 -3.34 -7.97
N LYS A 101 11.07 -4.05 -8.71
CA LYS A 101 11.75 -5.24 -8.18
C LYS A 101 12.73 -4.87 -7.07
N GLU A 102 13.53 -3.82 -7.26
CA GLU A 102 14.45 -3.31 -6.22
C GLU A 102 13.71 -2.82 -4.97
N TYR A 103 12.47 -2.36 -5.09
CA TYR A 103 11.65 -2.01 -3.94
C TYR A 103 11.23 -3.23 -3.10
N LEU A 104 11.11 -4.41 -3.71
CA LEU A 104 10.63 -5.63 -3.05
C LEU A 104 11.75 -6.57 -2.57
N PHE A 105 12.98 -6.39 -3.05
CA PHE A 105 14.13 -7.29 -2.83
C PHE A 105 15.39 -6.50 -2.46
#